data_AF-A0A1B6GAR3-F1
#
_entry.id   AF-A0A1B6GAR3-F1
#
_cell.length_a   1.000
_cell.length_b   1.000
_cell.length_c   1.000
_cell.angle_alpha   90.00
_cell.angle_beta   90.00
_cell.angle_gamma   90.00
#
_symmetry.space_group_name_H-M   'P 1'
#
loop_
_entity.id
_entity.type
_entity.pdbx_description
1 polymer ?
#
loop_
_entity_poly.entity_id
_entity_poly.type
_entity_poly.pdbx_seq_one_letter_code
_entity_poly.pdbx_strand_id
1 'polypeptide(L)'
;SNAIKDIEKQLQSLQTDNLLRGSISMEEQISLITGTSSLKELVEDAILVQECVPENLELKKKVFQELDSVVGPSTILSSSTSTFRPSLFSETLKNRGRIVVAHPVNPPYYVPLVEVVPAPWTEEWVPKKVRALLEEIGQEPVSLSREIEGFSLNRIQYAIERESFNL
;
A
#
# COMPACT_ATOMS: atom_id res chain seq x y z
N SER A 1 -20.79 2.85 -7.18
CA SER A 1 -19.56 2.23 -7.70
C SER A 1 -19.75 0.71 -7.72
N ASN A 2 -19.28 0.00 -8.75
CA ASN A 2 -19.27 -1.47 -8.77
C ASN A 2 -18.26 -2.07 -7.76
N ALA A 3 -17.27 -1.28 -7.32
CA ALA A 3 -16.20 -1.76 -6.45
C ALA A 3 -16.68 -2.36 -5.13
N ILE A 4 -17.64 -1.72 -4.43
CA ILE A 4 -18.16 -2.23 -3.15
C ILE A 4 -18.85 -3.59 -3.35
N LYS A 5 -19.61 -3.75 -4.45
CA LYS A 5 -20.25 -5.03 -4.79
C LYS A 5 -19.22 -6.12 -5.10
N ASP A 6 -18.11 -5.75 -5.73
CA ASP A 6 -17.03 -6.70 -6.04
C ASP A 6 -16.28 -7.11 -4.76
N ILE A 7 -16.07 -6.18 -3.82
CA ILE A 7 -15.51 -6.47 -2.49
C ILE A 7 -16.42 -7.42 -1.71
N GLU A 8 -17.73 -7.16 -1.69
CA GLU A 8 -18.73 -8.02 -1.04
C GLU A 8 -18.67 -9.46 -1.57
N LYS A 9 -18.61 -9.64 -2.90
CA LYS A 9 -18.44 -10.96 -3.51
C LYS A 9 -17.14 -11.65 -3.09
N GLN A 10 -16.03 -10.90 -3.03
CA GLN A 10 -14.75 -11.45 -2.60
C GLN A 10 -14.79 -11.89 -1.13
N LEU A 11 -15.36 -11.08 -0.23
CA LEU A 11 -15.52 -11.44 1.17
C LEU A 11 -16.46 -12.64 1.36
N GLN A 12 -17.52 -12.76 0.57
CA GLN A 12 -18.39 -13.93 0.58
C GLN A 12 -17.65 -15.21 0.16
N SER A 13 -16.79 -15.13 -0.87
CA SER A 13 -15.94 -16.26 -1.27
C SER A 13 -15.00 -16.66 -0.13
N LEU A 14 -14.30 -15.67 0.46
CA LEU A 14 -13.37 -15.90 1.57
C LEU A 14 -14.05 -16.50 2.80
N GLN A 15 -15.26 -16.08 3.11
CA GLN A 15 -16.05 -16.67 4.19
C GLN A 15 -16.43 -18.13 3.86
N THR A 16 -16.85 -18.40 2.63
CA THR A 16 -17.23 -19.75 2.18
C THR A 16 -16.04 -20.72 2.24
N ASP A 17 -14.85 -20.22 1.89
CA ASP A 17 -13.61 -20.99 1.91
C ASP A 17 -12.97 -21.08 3.31
N ASN A 18 -13.60 -20.48 4.34
CA ASN A 18 -13.08 -20.37 5.71
C ASN A 18 -11.69 -19.69 5.78
N LEU A 19 -11.48 -18.71 4.91
CA LEU A 19 -10.25 -17.92 4.79
C LEU A 19 -10.43 -16.48 5.28
N LEU A 20 -11.64 -16.08 5.69
CA LEU A 20 -11.91 -14.74 6.21
C LEU A 20 -11.00 -14.39 7.39
N ARG A 21 -10.23 -13.31 7.26
CA ARG A 21 -9.32 -12.77 8.28
C ARG A 21 -10.07 -11.88 9.27
N GLY A 22 -9.50 -11.74 10.47
CA GLY A 22 -10.03 -10.90 11.55
C GLY A 22 -10.95 -11.65 12.51
N SER A 23 -11.51 -10.92 13.48
CA SER A 23 -12.38 -11.48 14.53
C SER A 23 -13.85 -11.11 14.38
N ILE A 24 -14.18 -10.28 13.38
CA ILE A 24 -15.52 -9.76 13.12
C ILE A 24 -16.15 -10.45 11.90
N SER A 25 -17.49 -10.47 11.85
CA SER A 25 -18.25 -11.12 10.78
C SER A 25 -18.03 -10.45 9.43
N MET A 26 -18.38 -11.13 8.34
CA MET A 26 -18.28 -10.55 7.00
C MET A 26 -19.18 -9.31 6.84
N GLU A 27 -20.38 -9.34 7.42
CA GLU A 27 -21.33 -8.23 7.43
C GLU A 27 -20.75 -7.03 8.20
N GLU A 28 -20.11 -7.29 9.35
CA GLU A 28 -19.40 -6.26 10.11
C GLU A 28 -18.24 -5.68 9.30
N GLN A 29 -17.43 -6.50 8.62
CA GLN A 29 -16.34 -6.03 7.75
C GLN A 29 -16.84 -5.15 6.61
N ILE A 30 -17.92 -5.54 5.92
CA ILE A 30 -18.52 -4.75 4.84
C ILE A 30 -19.04 -3.41 5.35
N SER A 31 -19.63 -3.38 6.55
CA SER A 31 -20.17 -2.16 7.13
C SER A 31 -19.11 -1.07 7.39
N LEU A 32 -17.84 -1.47 7.50
CA LEU A 32 -16.69 -0.57 7.66
C LEU A 32 -16.18 0.00 6.33
N ILE A 33 -16.68 -0.48 5.18
CA ILE A 33 -16.19 -0.10 3.85
C ILE A 33 -17.18 0.85 3.19
N THR A 34 -16.75 2.10 3.06
CA THR A 34 -17.51 3.16 2.36
C THR A 34 -16.75 3.67 1.15
N GLY A 35 -17.46 4.24 0.18
CA GLY A 35 -16.86 4.86 -1.00
C GLY A 35 -17.08 6.37 -1.02
N THR A 36 -16.06 7.12 -1.44
CA THR A 36 -16.16 8.56 -1.71
C THR A 36 -15.48 8.90 -3.04
N SER A 37 -15.86 10.02 -3.65
CA SER A 37 -15.18 10.65 -4.79
C SER A 37 -14.45 11.94 -4.41
N SER A 38 -14.44 12.30 -3.12
CA SER A 38 -13.79 13.49 -2.58
C SER A 38 -12.51 13.10 -1.86
N LEU A 39 -11.35 13.56 -2.35
CA LEU A 39 -10.08 13.36 -1.65
C LEU A 39 -10.08 14.00 -0.26
N LYS A 40 -10.81 15.11 -0.08
CA LYS A 40 -10.90 15.79 1.22
C LYS A 40 -11.62 14.93 2.26
N GLU A 41 -12.72 14.29 1.86
CA GLU A 41 -13.43 13.34 2.74
C GLU A 41 -12.58 12.08 2.99
N LEU A 42 -11.85 11.61 1.97
CA LEU A 42 -11.00 10.43 2.08
C LEU A 42 -9.89 10.59 3.13
N VAL A 43 -9.29 11.78 3.22
CA VAL A 43 -8.16 12.05 4.13
C VAL A 43 -8.59 12.53 5.51
N GLU A 44 -9.87 12.82 5.73
CA GLU A 44 -10.40 13.23 7.03
C GLU A 44 -10.21 12.10 8.04
N ASP A 45 -9.49 12.39 9.12
CA ASP A 45 -9.08 11.43 10.17
C ASP A 45 -8.31 10.18 9.69
N ALA A 46 -7.87 10.16 8.43
CA ALA A 46 -7.10 9.05 7.89
C ALA A 46 -5.73 8.93 8.57
N ILE A 47 -5.43 7.75 9.10
CA ILE A 47 -4.11 7.42 9.65
C ILE A 47 -3.13 7.08 8.51
N LEU A 48 -3.62 6.32 7.51
CA LEU A 48 -2.86 5.85 6.36
C LEU A 48 -3.75 5.90 5.12
N VAL A 49 -3.23 6.49 4.04
CA VAL A 49 -3.83 6.44 2.70
C VAL A 49 -2.96 5.54 1.83
N GLN A 50 -3.52 4.45 1.32
CA GLN A 50 -2.84 3.55 0.39
C GLN A 50 -3.28 3.87 -1.05
N GLU A 51 -2.36 4.35 -1.87
CA GLU A 51 -2.55 4.61 -3.29
C GLU A 51 -2.44 3.31 -4.09
N CYS A 52 -3.48 3.00 -4.87
CA CYS A 52 -3.62 1.79 -5.69
C CYS A 52 -4.05 2.11 -7.14
N VAL A 53 -3.71 3.29 -7.65
CA VAL A 53 -3.95 3.65 -9.05
C VAL A 53 -3.02 2.86 -9.99
N PRO A 54 -3.32 2.79 -11.30
CA PRO A 54 -2.48 2.10 -12.28
C PRO A 54 -0.99 2.50 -12.20
N GLU A 55 -0.12 1.58 -12.58
CA GLU A 55 1.34 1.73 -12.54
C GLU A 55 1.84 2.72 -13.61
N ASN A 56 1.54 4.00 -13.41
CA ASN A 56 1.91 5.12 -14.27
C ASN A 56 2.46 6.26 -13.39
N LEU A 57 3.73 6.62 -13.60
CA LEU A 57 4.43 7.58 -12.74
C LEU A 57 3.79 8.96 -12.74
N GLU A 58 3.35 9.47 -13.90
CA GLU A 58 2.73 10.79 -14.00
C GLU A 58 1.36 10.84 -13.32
N LEU A 59 0.58 9.76 -13.43
CA LEU A 59 -0.67 9.62 -12.70
C LEU A 59 -0.44 9.58 -11.18
N LYS A 60 0.54 8.80 -10.71
CA LYS A 60 0.89 8.74 -9.29
C LYS A 60 1.34 10.10 -8.78
N LYS A 61 2.26 10.80 -9.47
CA LYS A 61 2.66 12.17 -9.13
C LYS A 61 1.46 13.10 -8.99
N LYS A 62 0.52 13.07 -9.95
CA LYS A 62 -0.70 13.86 -9.90
C LYS A 62 -1.53 13.54 -8.65
N VAL A 63 -1.80 12.26 -8.38
CA VAL A 63 -2.57 11.81 -7.21
C VAL A 63 -1.90 12.23 -5.91
N PHE A 64 -0.59 12.02 -5.78
CA PHE A 64 0.16 12.41 -4.59
C PHE A 64 0.19 13.92 -4.40
N GLN A 65 0.24 14.71 -5.47
CA GLN A 65 0.18 16.17 -5.40
C GLN A 65 -1.20 16.68 -4.95
N GLU A 66 -2.28 16.05 -5.44
CA GLU A 66 -3.63 16.35 -4.98
C GLU A 66 -3.80 15.97 -3.49
N LEU A 67 -3.33 14.79 -3.08
CA LEU A 67 -3.33 14.35 -1.68
C LEU A 67 -2.51 15.28 -0.78
N ASP A 68 -1.30 15.66 -1.17
CA ASP A 68 -0.40 16.55 -0.41
C ASP A 68 -1.06 17.92 -0.11
N SER A 69 -1.97 18.36 -0.97
CA SER A 69 -2.71 19.63 -0.79
C SER A 69 -3.83 19.57 0.25
N VAL A 70 -4.34 18.38 0.58
CA VAL A 70 -5.50 18.20 1.49
C VAL A 70 -5.18 17.39 2.73
N VAL A 71 -4.05 16.67 2.75
CA VAL A 71 -3.72 15.73 3.81
C VAL A 71 -3.50 16.42 5.17
N GLY A 72 -3.98 15.78 6.24
CA GLY A 72 -3.73 16.23 7.60
C GLY A 72 -2.24 16.12 8.02
N PRO A 73 -1.87 16.74 9.16
CA PRO A 73 -0.48 16.76 9.62
C PRO A 73 0.04 15.38 10.08
N SER A 74 -0.85 14.42 10.35
CA SER A 74 -0.50 13.11 10.92
C SER A 74 -0.74 11.92 9.98
N THR A 75 -1.39 12.14 8.84
CA THR A 75 -1.69 11.08 7.88
C THR A 75 -0.43 10.68 7.11
N ILE A 76 -0.23 9.38 6.97
CA ILE A 76 0.81 8.79 6.12
C ILE A 76 0.23 8.55 4.73
N LEU A 77 0.97 8.89 3.68
CA LEU A 77 0.63 8.51 2.31
C LEU A 77 1.55 7.35 1.89
N SER A 78 0.95 6.28 1.39
CA SER A 78 1.65 5.07 0.96
C SER A 78 1.29 4.73 -0.48
N SER A 79 2.22 4.19 -1.26
CA SER A 79 1.96 3.67 -2.61
C SER A 79 2.11 2.16 -2.66
N SER A 80 1.25 1.50 -3.44
CA SER A 80 1.33 0.06 -3.78
C SER A 80 2.25 -0.22 -4.97
N THR A 81 2.96 0.78 -5.51
CA THR A 81 3.87 0.59 -6.66
C THR A 81 4.84 -0.57 -6.41
N SER A 82 5.10 -1.36 -7.45
CA SER A 82 6.02 -2.50 -7.42
C SER A 82 7.39 -2.17 -8.02
N THR A 83 7.49 -1.00 -8.67
CA THR A 83 8.65 -0.62 -9.49
C THR A 83 9.24 0.74 -9.16
N PHE A 84 8.39 1.74 -8.86
CA PHE A 84 8.86 3.11 -8.69
C PHE A 84 9.42 3.34 -7.30
N ARG A 85 10.61 3.92 -7.26
CA ARG A 85 11.20 4.43 -6.02
C ARG A 85 10.32 5.54 -5.44
N PRO A 86 10.07 5.57 -4.11
CA PRO A 86 9.25 6.60 -3.50
C PRO A 86 9.73 8.03 -3.78
N SER A 87 11.04 8.23 -3.98
CA SER A 87 11.59 9.54 -4.36
C SER A 87 11.01 10.11 -5.66
N LEU A 88 10.68 9.27 -6.65
CA LEU A 88 10.27 9.70 -7.99
C LEU A 88 8.93 10.45 -8.02
N PHE A 89 8.08 10.24 -7.02
CA PHE A 89 6.76 10.87 -6.93
C PHE A 89 6.59 11.75 -5.69
N SER A 90 7.58 11.81 -4.79
CA SER A 90 7.49 12.59 -3.55
C SER A 90 8.45 13.78 -3.44
N GLU A 91 9.42 13.92 -4.36
CA GLU A 91 10.51 14.90 -4.23
C GLU A 91 10.04 16.34 -4.02
N THR A 92 9.01 16.78 -4.73
CA THR A 92 8.53 18.16 -4.73
C THR A 92 7.40 18.42 -3.72
N LEU A 93 6.98 17.40 -2.96
CA LEU A 93 5.82 17.49 -2.09
C LEU A 93 6.16 18.11 -0.73
N LYS A 94 5.22 18.87 -0.17
CA LYS A 94 5.39 19.55 1.11
C LYS A 94 5.49 18.56 2.27
N ASN A 95 4.63 17.54 2.27
CA ASN A 95 4.55 16.54 3.33
C ASN A 95 5.32 15.26 3.00
N ARG A 96 6.33 15.36 2.13
CA ARG A 96 7.13 14.22 1.64
C ARG A 96 7.76 13.36 2.73
N GLY A 97 7.99 13.92 3.92
CA GLY A 97 8.46 13.18 5.10
C GLY A 97 7.51 12.05 5.54
N ARG A 98 6.22 12.14 5.20
CA ARG A 98 5.18 11.14 5.53
C ARG A 98 4.80 10.25 4.35
N ILE A 99 5.68 10.13 3.37
CA ILE A 99 5.46 9.29 2.19
C ILE A 99 6.34 8.04 2.25
N VAL A 100 5.75 6.89 1.95
CA VAL A 100 6.42 5.58 1.92
C VAL A 100 5.87 4.73 0.77
N VAL A 101 6.56 3.67 0.38
CA VAL A 101 5.96 2.58 -0.39
C VAL A 101 5.66 1.43 0.56
N ALA A 102 4.46 0.87 0.46
CA ALA A 102 4.10 -0.41 1.06
C ALA A 102 3.61 -1.30 -0.08
N HIS A 103 4.53 -2.08 -0.66
CA HIS A 103 4.30 -2.92 -1.84
C HIS A 103 3.84 -4.31 -1.39
N PRO A 104 2.55 -4.65 -1.57
CA PRO A 104 2.06 -5.99 -1.27
C PRO A 104 2.36 -6.97 -2.41
N VAL A 105 2.54 -8.25 -2.07
CA VAL A 105 2.67 -9.30 -3.08
C VAL A 105 1.29 -9.83 -3.48
N ASN A 106 1.02 -9.93 -4.79
CA ASN A 106 -0.25 -10.43 -5.29
C ASN A 106 -0.28 -11.97 -5.27
N PRO A 107 -1.37 -12.61 -4.80
CA PRO A 107 -2.56 -12.03 -4.16
C PRO A 107 -2.36 -11.68 -2.67
N PRO A 108 -2.65 -10.43 -2.24
CA PRO A 108 -2.25 -9.93 -0.93
C PRO A 108 -3.01 -10.55 0.25
N TYR A 109 -4.15 -11.19 -0.03
CA TYR A 109 -4.95 -11.91 0.97
C TYR A 109 -4.39 -13.30 1.28
N TYR A 110 -3.53 -13.85 0.42
CA TYR A 110 -2.91 -15.17 0.61
C TYR A 110 -1.40 -15.07 0.82
N VAL A 111 -0.75 -14.07 0.24
CA VAL A 111 0.68 -13.80 0.42
C VAL A 111 0.83 -12.61 1.36
N PRO A 112 1.24 -12.80 2.62
CA PRO A 112 1.22 -11.74 3.62
C PRO A 112 2.38 -10.75 3.49
N LEU A 113 3.37 -11.03 2.64
CA LEU A 113 4.56 -10.20 2.50
C LEU A 113 4.21 -8.81 1.95
N VAL A 114 4.71 -7.78 2.65
CA VAL A 114 4.64 -6.38 2.22
C VAL A 114 6.01 -5.73 2.37
N GLU A 115 6.55 -5.15 1.30
CA GLU A 115 7.81 -4.41 1.35
C GLU A 115 7.55 -2.95 1.74
N VAL A 116 8.09 -2.52 2.88
CA VAL A 116 8.00 -1.13 3.36
C VAL A 116 9.28 -0.40 2.99
N VAL A 117 9.20 0.56 2.07
CA VAL A 117 10.36 1.21 1.45
C VAL A 117 10.30 2.73 1.64
N PRO A 118 11.24 3.32 2.40
CA PRO A 118 11.31 4.77 2.61
C PRO A 118 12.02 5.49 1.45
N ALA A 119 11.65 6.75 1.22
CA ALA A 119 12.48 7.72 0.49
C ALA A 119 13.61 8.26 1.38
N PRO A 120 14.64 8.93 0.82
CA PRO A 120 15.71 9.54 1.61
C PRO A 120 15.25 10.59 2.63
N TRP A 121 14.08 11.19 2.43
CA TRP A 121 13.48 12.21 3.31
C TRP A 121 12.33 11.68 4.16
N THR A 122 11.95 10.40 4.03
CA THR A 122 10.89 9.81 4.85
C THR A 122 11.32 9.83 6.32
N GLU A 123 10.45 10.33 7.19
CA GLU A 123 10.69 10.43 8.62
C GLU A 123 10.77 9.04 9.25
N GLU A 124 11.72 8.81 10.16
CA GLU A 124 12.03 7.47 10.69
C GLU A 124 10.85 6.77 11.38
N TRP A 125 9.88 7.52 11.89
CA TRP A 125 8.69 6.96 12.54
C TRP A 125 7.67 6.41 11.53
N VAL A 126 7.71 6.87 10.27
CA VAL A 126 6.71 6.52 9.25
C VAL A 126 6.77 5.04 8.86
N PRO A 127 7.93 4.47 8.47
CA PRO A 127 8.01 3.04 8.19
C PRO A 127 7.68 2.17 9.40
N LYS A 128 8.03 2.62 10.62
CA LYS A 128 7.72 1.91 11.87
C LYS A 128 6.21 1.86 12.13
N LYS A 129 5.51 2.98 11.91
CA LYS A 129 4.05 3.05 12.07
C LYS A 129 3.33 2.21 11.01
N VAL A 130 3.77 2.29 9.74
CA VAL A 130 3.22 1.47 8.66
C VAL A 130 3.44 -0.02 8.92
N ARG A 131 4.64 -0.42 9.37
CA ARG A 131 4.93 -1.79 9.78
C ARG A 131 3.95 -2.29 10.84
N ALA A 132 3.75 -1.53 11.92
CA ALA A 132 2.84 -1.91 12.99
C ALA A 132 1.38 -2.06 12.51
N LEU A 133 0.91 -1.17 11.64
CA LEU A 133 -0.43 -1.26 11.04
C LEU A 133 -0.58 -2.51 10.16
N LEU A 134 0.45 -2.85 9.38
CA LEU A 134 0.46 -4.03 8.53
C LEU A 134 0.44 -5.33 9.36
N GLU A 135 1.21 -5.39 10.44
CA GLU A 135 1.21 -6.51 11.38
C GLU A 135 -0.17 -6.69 12.04
N GLU A 136 -0.85 -5.59 12.41
CA GLU A 136 -2.19 -5.62 13.00
C GLU A 136 -3.26 -6.23 12.07
N ILE A 137 -3.15 -6.00 10.76
CA ILE A 137 -4.06 -6.57 9.75
C ILE A 137 -3.62 -7.95 9.24
N GLY A 138 -2.62 -8.57 9.90
CA GLY A 138 -2.14 -9.92 9.61
C GLY A 138 -1.20 -10.04 8.41
N GLN A 139 -0.56 -8.94 8.00
CA GLN A 139 0.53 -8.98 7.02
C GLN A 139 1.89 -9.20 7.70
N GLU A 140 2.88 -9.61 6.91
CA GLU A 140 4.26 -9.85 7.33
C GLU A 140 5.20 -8.85 6.64
N PRO A 141 5.30 -7.61 7.16
CA PRO A 141 6.07 -6.57 6.52
C PRO A 141 7.59 -6.78 6.65
N VAL A 142 8.32 -6.48 5.57
CA VAL A 142 9.78 -6.37 5.55
C VAL A 142 10.17 -4.92 5.28
N SER A 143 10.95 -4.32 6.18
CA SER A 143 11.36 -2.92 6.07
C SER A 143 12.71 -2.81 5.37
N LEU A 144 12.76 -2.07 4.28
CA LEU A 144 14.00 -1.74 3.59
C LEU A 144 14.64 -0.49 4.23
N SER A 145 15.95 -0.48 4.37
CA SER A 145 16.69 0.65 4.94
C SER A 145 16.82 1.85 3.98
N ARG A 146 16.61 1.62 2.68
CA ARG A 146 16.68 2.64 1.62
C ARG A 146 15.88 2.20 0.40
N GLU A 147 15.50 3.16 -0.43
CA GLU A 147 14.94 2.86 -1.74
C GLU A 147 15.97 2.22 -2.69
N ILE A 148 15.53 1.19 -3.43
CA ILE A 148 16.28 0.50 -4.46
C ILE A 148 15.31 0.15 -5.58
N GLU A 149 15.75 0.25 -6.84
CA GLU A 149 14.95 -0.16 -7.99
C GLU A 149 14.62 -1.66 -7.93
N GLY A 150 13.33 -1.98 -8.14
CA GLY A 150 12.80 -3.35 -8.06
C GLY A 150 12.69 -3.92 -6.64
N PHE A 151 12.98 -3.14 -5.59
CA PHE A 151 12.95 -3.57 -4.18
C PHE A 151 13.71 -4.87 -3.91
N SER A 152 13.43 -5.57 -2.82
CA SER A 152 14.19 -6.77 -2.42
C SER A 152 13.67 -8.02 -3.14
N LEU A 153 12.35 -8.18 -3.25
CA LEU A 153 11.71 -9.37 -3.80
C LEU A 153 12.00 -9.55 -5.29
N ASN A 154 11.76 -8.52 -6.12
CA ASN A 154 11.96 -8.68 -7.56
C ASN A 154 13.44 -8.94 -7.89
N ARG A 155 14.37 -8.41 -7.09
CA ARG A 155 15.81 -8.68 -7.26
C ARG A 155 16.15 -10.16 -7.04
N ILE A 156 15.58 -10.78 -6.01
CA ILE A 156 15.76 -12.21 -5.74
C ILE A 156 15.08 -13.03 -6.84
N GLN A 157 13.85 -12.67 -7.21
CA GLN A 157 13.10 -13.34 -8.28
C GLN A 157 13.84 -13.30 -9.61
N TYR A 158 14.30 -12.12 -10.06
CA TYR A 158 15.04 -11.99 -11.31
C TYR A 158 16.38 -12.74 -11.29
N ALA A 159 17.04 -12.86 -10.14
CA ALA A 159 18.25 -13.65 -10.03
C ALA A 159 17.97 -15.15 -10.24
N ILE A 160 16.89 -15.67 -9.66
CA ILE A 160 16.46 -17.07 -9.82
C ILE A 160 15.99 -17.34 -11.26
N GLU A 161 15.17 -16.45 -11.82
CA GLU A 161 14.69 -16.56 -13.19
C GLU A 161 15.85 -16.56 -14.18
N ARG A 162 16.80 -15.63 -14.02
CA ARG A 162 17.99 -15.55 -14.87
C ARG A 162 18.80 -16.83 -14.85
N GLU A 163 18.99 -17.45 -13.69
CA GLU A 163 19.70 -18.73 -13.60
C GLU A 163 18.90 -19.85 -14.25
N SER A 164 17.59 -19.88 -14.02
CA SER A 164 16.68 -20.88 -14.60
C SER A 164 16.63 -20.83 -16.12
N PHE A 165 16.75 -19.63 -16.72
CA PHE A 165 16.85 -19.45 -18.18
C PHE A 165 18.21 -19.84 -18.76
N ASN A 166 19.27 -19.89 -17.95
CA ASN A 166 20.61 -20.28 -18.40
C ASN A 166 20.86 -21.80 -18.30
N LEU A 167 19.97 -22.55 -17.63
CA LEU A 167 19.96 -24.01 -17.58
C LEU A 167 19.29 -24.61 -18.83
#